data_AF-A0A1R0L0U1-F1
#
_entry.id   AF-A0A1R0L0U1-F1
#
_cell.length_a   1.000
_cell.length_b   1.000
_cell.length_c   1.000
_cell.angle_alpha   90.00
_cell.angle_beta   90.00
_cell.angle_gamma   90.00
#
_symmetry.space_group_name_H-M   'P 1'
#
loop_
_entity.id
_entity.type
_entity.pdbx_description
1 polymer ?
#
loop_
_entity_poly.entity_id
_entity_poly.type
_entity_poly.pdbx_seq_one_letter_code
_entity_poly.pdbx_strand_id
1 'polypeptide(L)' 'MKASVLAPRCGKGAFTTSNGPARRWASLGWERSYPRYPATDEFTIPIGRRNSFQAGYLTLNRSTGQVVDRRC' A
#
# COMPACT_ATOMS: atom_id res chain seq x y z
N MET A 1 -28.94 21.34 7.33
CA MET A 1 -28.09 20.28 7.91
C MET A 1 -27.61 19.39 6.77
N LYS A 2 -26.37 19.53 6.29
CA LYS A 2 -25.76 18.56 5.37
C LYS A 2 -24.67 17.83 6.13
N ALA A 3 -24.89 16.54 6.40
CA ALA A 3 -23.85 15.66 6.86
C ALA A 3 -22.86 15.48 5.70
N SER A 4 -21.73 16.18 5.78
CA SER A 4 -20.58 15.88 4.93
C SER A 4 -20.09 14.49 5.32
N VAL A 5 -20.36 13.51 4.47
CA VAL A 5 -19.77 12.17 4.56
C VAL A 5 -18.25 12.35 4.49
N LEU A 6 -17.59 12.25 5.64
CA LEU A 6 -16.15 12.12 5.71
C LEU A 6 -15.78 10.81 5.00
N ALA A 7 -15.30 10.89 3.77
CA ALA A 7 -14.55 9.80 3.17
C ALA A 7 -13.41 9.42 4.14
N PRO A 8 -13.09 8.12 4.32
CA PRO A 8 -11.97 7.73 5.16
C PRO A 8 -10.73 8.50 4.67
N ARG A 9 -10.09 9.24 5.57
CA ARG A 9 -8.89 10.01 5.26
C ARG A 9 -7.75 9.04 5.02
N CYS A 10 -7.69 8.51 3.81
CA CYS A 10 -6.69 7.54 3.44
C CYS A 10 -5.29 8.19 3.50
N GLY A 11 -4.49 7.85 4.50
CA GLY A 11 -3.11 8.32 4.63
C GLY A 11 -2.22 7.79 3.50
N LYS A 12 -1.30 8.61 3.01
CA LYS A 12 -0.26 8.18 2.05
C LYS A 12 1.10 8.19 2.76
N GLY A 13 1.79 7.07 2.76
CA GLY A 13 3.22 7.01 3.05
C GLY A 13 3.98 6.59 1.81
N ALA A 14 5.09 7.25 1.49
CA ALA A 14 5.94 6.88 0.35
C ALA A 14 7.33 6.53 0.86
N PHE A 15 7.87 5.39 0.40
CA PHE A 15 9.20 4.92 0.79
C PHE A 15 9.88 4.34 -0.43
N THR A 16 11.15 4.63 -0.60
CA THR A 16 11.92 4.06 -1.71
C THR A 16 12.40 2.68 -1.30
N THR A 17 12.00 1.65 -2.05
CA THR A 17 12.43 0.27 -1.82
C THR A 17 12.49 -0.43 -3.16
N SER A 18 13.72 -0.70 -3.61
CA SER A 18 14.03 -1.34 -4.89
C SER A 18 13.58 -2.80 -4.99
N ASN A 19 13.05 -3.38 -3.91
CA ASN A 19 12.76 -4.81 -3.79
C ASN A 19 11.26 -5.16 -3.73
N GLY A 20 10.36 -4.20 -3.95
CA GLY A 20 8.93 -4.44 -4.09
C GLY A 20 8.07 -4.34 -2.83
N PRO A 21 6.73 -4.45 -2.99
CA PRO A 21 5.78 -4.16 -1.93
C PRO A 21 5.78 -5.22 -0.82
N ALA A 22 6.10 -6.48 -1.11
CA ALA A 22 6.27 -7.52 -0.09
C ALA A 22 7.40 -7.20 0.91
N ARG A 23 8.55 -6.70 0.42
CA ARG A 23 9.64 -6.26 1.32
C ARG A 23 9.25 -5.04 2.14
N ARG A 24 8.46 -4.13 1.56
CA ARG A 24 7.92 -3.00 2.33
C ARG A 24 7.00 -3.47 3.46
N TRP A 25 6.14 -4.46 3.18
CA TRP A 25 5.29 -5.08 4.21
C TRP A 25 6.12 -5.78 5.29
N ALA A 26 7.20 -6.47 4.91
CA ALA A 26 8.16 -7.02 5.85
C ALA A 26 8.78 -5.95 6.77
N SER A 27 9.25 -4.83 6.20
CA SER A 27 9.81 -3.70 6.97
C SER A 27 8.79 -3.01 7.87
N LEU A 28 7.50 -3.11 7.57
CA LEU A 28 6.44 -2.57 8.41
C LEU A 28 6.13 -3.48 9.62
N GLY A 29 6.63 -4.72 9.64
CA GLY A 29 6.37 -5.70 10.69
C GLY A 29 5.35 -6.78 10.30
N TRP A 30 5.18 -7.06 9.00
CA TRP A 30 4.29 -8.10 8.50
C TRP A 30 2.85 -7.94 9.00
N GLU A 31 2.22 -8.99 9.49
CA GLU A 31 0.83 -9.02 9.96
C GLU A 31 0.58 -8.15 11.20
N ARG A 32 1.66 -7.82 11.94
CA ARG A 32 1.59 -6.91 13.09
C ARG A 32 1.52 -5.44 12.67
N SER A 33 1.61 -5.17 11.37
CA SER A 33 1.59 -3.83 10.80
C SER A 33 0.19 -3.39 10.38
N TYR A 34 0.01 -2.07 10.22
CA TYR A 34 -1.29 -1.46 9.94
C TYR A 34 -2.03 -1.98 8.68
N PRO A 35 -1.40 -2.43 7.57
CA PRO A 35 -2.11 -3.00 6.43
C PRO A 35 -2.79 -4.33 6.78
N ARG A 36 -2.37 -4.97 7.88
CA ARG A 36 -2.79 -6.31 8.32
C ARG A 36 -2.43 -7.36 7.28
N TYR A 37 -3.41 -8.15 6.86
CA TYR A 37 -3.24 -9.26 5.94
C TYR A 37 -3.38 -8.82 4.48
N PRO A 38 -2.59 -9.42 3.57
CA PRO A 38 -2.79 -9.26 2.14
C PRO A 38 -4.18 -9.79 1.77
N ALA A 39 -4.97 -8.94 1.13
CA ALA A 39 -6.26 -9.30 0.57
C ALA A 39 -6.12 -9.91 -0.83
N THR A 40 -5.03 -9.58 -1.52
CA THR A 40 -4.71 -10.13 -2.85
C THR A 40 -3.21 -10.39 -2.96
N ASP A 41 -2.83 -11.30 -3.86
CA ASP A 41 -1.44 -11.46 -4.30
C ASP A 41 -0.90 -10.23 -5.05
N GLU A 42 0.41 -10.22 -5.28
CA GLU A 42 1.10 -9.16 -6.01
C GLU A 42 0.81 -9.26 -7.52
N PHE A 43 0.08 -8.29 -8.05
CA PHE A 43 -0.26 -8.23 -9.47
C PHE A 43 0.43 -7.06 -10.17
N THR A 44 0.66 -7.23 -11.47
CA THR A 44 1.31 -6.21 -12.31
C THR A 44 0.31 -5.11 -12.66
N ILE A 45 0.76 -3.87 -12.58
CA ILE A 45 0.03 -2.68 -13.03
C ILE A 45 0.93 -1.88 -13.99
N PRO A 46 0.38 -0.95 -14.80
CA PRO A 46 1.18 -0.22 -15.79
C PRO A 46 2.43 0.46 -15.22
N ILE A 47 2.35 0.97 -13.98
CA ILE A 47 3.48 1.63 -13.31
C ILE A 47 4.44 0.66 -12.59
N GLY A 48 4.09 -0.62 -12.45
CA GLY A 48 4.89 -1.59 -11.72
C GLY A 48 4.09 -2.75 -11.14
N ARG A 49 4.07 -2.89 -9.82
CA ARG A 49 3.39 -4.00 -9.12
C ARG A 49 2.59 -3.48 -7.94
N ARG A 50 1.46 -4.11 -7.61
CA ARG A 50 0.61 -3.71 -6.50
C ARG A 50 0.18 -4.92 -5.70
N ASN A 51 0.08 -4.72 -4.39
CA ASN A 51 -0.46 -5.68 -3.45
C ASN A 51 -1.55 -5.00 -2.62
N SER A 52 -2.74 -5.59 -2.58
CA SER A 52 -3.88 -5.03 -1.84
C SER A 52 -3.98 -5.69 -0.49
N PHE A 53 -4.32 -4.91 0.53
CA PHE A 53 -4.41 -5.31 1.92
C PHE A 53 -5.80 -4.98 2.47
N GLN A 54 -6.16 -5.58 3.60
CA GLN A 54 -7.46 -5.31 4.25
C GLN A 54 -7.66 -3.83 4.60
N ALA A 55 -6.57 -3.13 4.97
CA ALA A 55 -6.58 -1.73 5.38
C ALA A 55 -5.77 -0.84 4.40
N GLY A 56 -5.82 -1.14 3.09
CA GLY A 56 -5.18 -0.32 2.07
C GLY A 56 -4.50 -1.07 0.94
N TYR A 57 -3.46 -0.47 0.36
CA TYR A 57 -2.66 -1.11 -0.68
C TYR A 57 -1.23 -0.56 -0.73
N LEU A 58 -0.29 -1.41 -1.16
CA LEU A 58 1.09 -1.05 -1.48
C LEU A 58 1.29 -1.09 -2.98
N THR A 59 1.90 -0.06 -3.54
CA THR A 59 2.18 0.04 -4.97
C THR A 59 3.66 0.32 -5.21
N LEU A 60 4.33 -0.59 -5.91
CA LEU A 60 5.67 -0.40 -6.44
C LEU A 60 5.60 0.27 -7.81
N ASN A 61 6.34 1.35 -7.94
CA ASN A 61 6.72 1.94 -9.21
C ASN A 61 8.04 1.30 -9.68
N ARG A 62 8.00 0.55 -10.80
CA ARG A 62 9.20 -0.12 -11.34
C ARG A 62 10.18 0.85 -12.00
N SER A 63 9.70 1.99 -12.49
CA SER A 63 10.55 3.01 -13.12
C SER A 63 11.38 3.78 -12.09
N THR A 64 10.87 3.96 -10.87
CA THR A 64 11.55 4.73 -9.81
C THR A 64 12.03 3.89 -8.62
N GLY A 65 11.60 2.62 -8.52
CA GLY A 65 11.86 1.79 -7.34
C GLY A 65 11.14 2.27 -6.07
N GLN A 66 10.13 3.14 -6.21
CA GLN A 66 9.38 3.69 -5.08
C GLN A 66 8.21 2.78 -4.71
N VAL A 67 8.04 2.48 -3.43
CA VAL A 67 6.84 1.81 -2.89
C VAL A 67 5.98 2.83 -2.16
N VAL A 68 4.77 3.02 -2.65
CA VAL A 68 3.75 3.89 -2.07
C VAL A 68 2.76 3.05 -1.27
N ASP A 69 2.63 3.38 0.01
CA ASP A 69 1.58 2.91 0.90
C ASP A 69 0.37 3.84 0.88
N ARG A 70 -0.80 3.25 0.72
CA ARG A 70 -2.10 3.90 0.87
C ARG A 70 -2.84 3.19 1.99
N ARG A 71 -3.02 3.89 3.10
CA ARG A 71 -3.84 3.50 4.25
C ARG A 71 -5.26 3.90 3.98
N CYS A 72 -6.20 2.98 4.08
CA CYS A 72 -7.63 3.24 4.12
C CYS A 72 -8.18 2.28 5.19
#